data_AF-A0A1T4UTG8-F1
#
_entry.id   AF-A0A1T4UTG8-F1
#
_cell.length_a   1.000
_cell.length_b   1.000
_cell.length_c   1.000
_cell.angle_alpha   90.00
_cell.angle_beta   90.00
_cell.angle_gamma   90.00
#
_symmetry.space_group_name_H-M   'P 1'
#
loop_
_entity.id
_entity.type
_entity.pdbx_description
1 polymer ?
#
loop_
_entity_poly.entity_id
_entity_poly.type
_entity_poly.pdbx_seq_one_letter_code
_entity_poly.pdbx_strand_id
1 'polypeptide(L)'
;MKHHCYKAFSLAFALFCAPLLFSAAASASDRASESRHLKQKLSLLGFNQSWTPTDSGEKQVIDSGEIVLANERYFAKLSLDWMNETTLQATLMNSIALCSKLGIAVTDQRSAFTFEAFGSLTKKALSQPDARATSSISPYEYHVVIFIDSETHTSLECGVKRL
;
A
#
# COMPACT_ATOMS: atom_id res chain seq x y z
N MET A 1 -63.03 4.66 -55.25
CA MET A 1 -63.75 5.12 -54.04
C MET A 1 -63.58 4.03 -52.98
N LYS A 2 -62.77 4.25 -51.93
CA LYS A 2 -63.20 4.50 -50.51
C LYS A 2 -63.99 3.29 -49.94
N HIS A 3 -63.71 2.62 -48.80
CA HIS A 3 -62.92 2.89 -47.59
C HIS A 3 -62.64 1.58 -46.80
N HIS A 4 -61.65 1.66 -45.90
CA HIS A 4 -61.16 0.79 -44.81
C HIS A 4 -62.14 -0.10 -44.00
N CYS A 5 -61.60 -1.20 -43.41
CA CYS A 5 -61.49 -1.33 -41.95
C CYS A 5 -60.46 -2.40 -41.50
N TYR A 6 -59.74 -2.11 -40.41
CA TYR A 6 -58.59 -2.81 -39.81
C TYR A 6 -58.98 -3.80 -38.69
N LYS A 7 -58.08 -4.75 -38.37
CA LYS A 7 -57.75 -5.31 -37.02
C LYS A 7 -56.56 -6.28 -37.19
N ALA A 8 -55.32 -5.89 -36.89
CA ALA A 8 -54.63 -5.87 -35.58
C ALA A 8 -54.28 -7.27 -35.02
N PHE A 9 -52.99 -7.65 -34.96
CA PHE A 9 -52.33 -8.13 -33.72
C PHE A 9 -50.81 -8.38 -33.89
N SER A 10 -50.04 -7.78 -32.96
CA SER A 10 -48.71 -8.08 -32.38
C SER A 10 -47.57 -8.71 -33.19
N LEU A 11 -46.42 -8.04 -33.34
CA LEU A 11 -45.29 -7.84 -32.38
C LEU A 11 -44.52 -9.13 -32.02
N ALA A 12 -43.33 -9.27 -32.62
CA ALA A 12 -42.19 -9.96 -32.01
C ALA A 12 -40.90 -9.27 -32.47
N PHE A 13 -40.49 -8.26 -31.70
CA PHE A 13 -39.21 -7.58 -31.81
C PHE A 13 -38.18 -8.47 -31.09
N ALA A 14 -37.36 -9.21 -31.84
CA ALA A 14 -36.26 -9.97 -31.25
C ALA A 14 -35.09 -9.01 -30.96
N LEU A 15 -35.09 -8.47 -29.74
CA LEU A 15 -33.92 -7.85 -29.11
C LEU A 15 -32.83 -8.92 -28.93
N PHE A 16 -31.82 -8.91 -29.79
CA PHE A 16 -30.53 -9.52 -29.47
C PHE A 16 -29.83 -8.64 -28.44
N CYS A 17 -30.16 -8.85 -27.17
CA CYS A 17 -29.30 -8.47 -26.04
C CYS A 17 -28.03 -9.34 -26.11
N ALA A 18 -26.99 -8.84 -26.77
CA ALA A 18 -25.64 -9.33 -26.51
C ALA A 18 -25.22 -8.86 -25.10
N PRO A 19 -24.85 -9.77 -24.19
CA PRO A 19 -24.34 -9.36 -22.89
C PRO A 19 -22.96 -8.72 -23.09
N LEU A 20 -22.86 -7.45 -22.69
CA LEU A 20 -21.62 -6.72 -22.50
C LEU A 20 -20.78 -7.43 -21.42
N LEU A 21 -19.97 -8.41 -21.81
CA LEU A 21 -19.00 -9.09 -20.96
C LEU A 21 -17.58 -8.58 -21.26
N PHE A 22 -17.33 -7.28 -21.16
CA PHE A 22 -15.98 -6.71 -21.23
C PHE A 22 -15.90 -5.43 -20.41
N SER A 23 -15.68 -5.54 -19.09
CA SER A 23 -15.25 -4.38 -18.30
C SER A 23 -14.53 -4.70 -16.97
N ALA A 24 -14.11 -5.94 -16.72
CA ALA A 24 -13.32 -6.29 -15.52
C ALA A 24 -11.81 -6.43 -15.78
N ALA A 25 -11.37 -6.44 -17.04
CA ALA A 25 -9.96 -6.68 -17.40
C ALA A 25 -9.06 -5.44 -17.26
N ALA A 26 -9.60 -4.24 -17.45
CA ALA A 26 -8.81 -3.00 -17.41
C ALA A 26 -8.24 -2.74 -16.00
N SER A 27 -9.09 -2.86 -14.96
CA SER A 27 -8.69 -2.57 -13.57
C SER A 27 -7.67 -3.57 -13.00
N ALA A 28 -7.69 -4.83 -13.45
CA ALA A 28 -6.71 -5.83 -13.02
C ALA A 28 -5.35 -5.62 -13.71
N SER A 29 -5.37 -5.24 -15.00
CA SER A 29 -4.16 -4.94 -15.78
C SER A 29 -3.42 -3.72 -15.24
N ASP A 30 -4.14 -2.65 -14.91
CA ASP A 30 -3.53 -1.41 -14.40
C ASP A 30 -2.87 -1.61 -13.03
N ARG A 31 -3.53 -2.32 -12.10
CA ARG A 31 -2.96 -2.65 -10.78
C ARG A 31 -1.72 -3.54 -10.88
N ALA A 32 -1.72 -4.51 -11.80
CA ALA A 32 -0.55 -5.36 -12.03
C ALA A 32 0.65 -4.55 -12.58
N SER A 33 0.37 -3.56 -13.44
CA SER A 33 1.37 -2.63 -13.96
C SER A 33 1.95 -1.72 -12.87
N GLU A 34 1.08 -1.12 -12.04
CA GLU A 34 1.49 -0.28 -10.91
C GLU A 34 2.35 -1.07 -9.91
N SER A 35 1.94 -2.29 -9.57
CA SER A 35 2.71 -3.18 -8.68
C SER A 35 4.10 -3.48 -9.26
N ARG A 36 4.21 -3.79 -10.56
CA ARG A 36 5.50 -4.04 -11.22
C ARG A 36 6.41 -2.82 -11.17
N HIS A 37 5.88 -1.64 -11.47
CA HIS A 37 6.64 -0.39 -11.45
C HIS A 37 7.12 -0.04 -10.03
N LEU A 38 6.27 -0.21 -9.02
CA LEU A 38 6.64 -0.01 -7.63
C LEU A 38 7.75 -0.98 -7.19
N LYS A 39 7.63 -2.27 -7.52
CA LYS A 39 8.68 -3.27 -7.21
C LYS A 39 10.01 -2.94 -7.89
N GLN A 40 9.99 -2.39 -9.11
CA GLN A 40 11.19 -1.92 -9.78
C GLN A 40 11.84 -0.73 -9.05
N LYS A 41 11.07 0.26 -8.61
CA LYS A 41 11.58 1.37 -7.79
C LYS A 41 12.17 0.88 -6.47
N LEU A 42 11.49 -0.05 -5.81
CA LEU A 42 11.96 -0.65 -4.55
C LEU A 42 13.29 -1.40 -4.75
N SER A 43 13.45 -2.15 -5.84
CA SER A 43 14.72 -2.77 -6.19
C SER A 43 15.85 -1.75 -6.40
N LEU A 44 15.59 -0.64 -7.09
CA LEU A 44 16.58 0.45 -7.24
C LEU A 44 17.00 1.08 -5.90
N LEU A 45 16.14 0.99 -4.87
CA LEU A 45 16.43 1.47 -3.51
C LEU A 45 17.06 0.41 -2.60
N GLY A 46 17.35 -0.77 -3.13
CA GLY A 46 18.05 -1.87 -2.46
C GLY A 46 17.14 -3.02 -1.99
N PHE A 47 15.83 -2.99 -2.28
CA PHE A 47 14.92 -4.08 -1.96
C PHE A 47 14.90 -5.12 -3.08
N ASN A 48 15.95 -5.93 -3.13
CA ASN A 48 16.23 -6.85 -4.25
C ASN A 48 15.80 -8.31 -4.01
N GLN A 49 15.16 -8.61 -2.88
CA GLN A 49 14.71 -9.96 -2.57
C GLN A 49 13.43 -10.31 -3.33
N SER A 50 13.13 -11.60 -3.39
CA SER A 50 11.95 -12.10 -4.08
C SER A 50 10.64 -11.74 -3.35
N TRP A 51 9.61 -11.41 -4.12
CA TRP A 51 8.27 -11.13 -3.63
C TRP A 51 7.47 -12.44 -3.53
N THR A 52 6.82 -12.64 -2.39
CA THR A 52 5.96 -13.79 -2.09
C THR A 52 4.50 -13.33 -2.09
N PRO A 53 3.61 -13.96 -2.86
CA PRO A 53 2.18 -13.66 -2.81
C PRO A 53 1.58 -13.92 -1.43
N THR A 54 0.58 -13.13 -1.05
CA THR A 54 -0.24 -13.29 0.16
C THR A 54 -1.72 -13.18 -0.20
N ASP A 55 -2.62 -13.49 0.73
CA ASP A 55 -4.07 -13.39 0.50
C ASP A 55 -4.54 -11.98 0.11
N SER A 56 -3.77 -10.94 0.46
CA SER A 56 -4.16 -9.53 0.26
C SER A 56 -3.16 -8.72 -0.56
N GLY A 57 -2.11 -9.35 -1.10
CA GLY A 57 -1.10 -8.67 -1.89
C GLY A 57 0.19 -9.47 -2.05
N GLU A 58 1.32 -8.81 -1.84
CA GLU A 58 2.65 -9.42 -1.93
C GLU A 58 3.52 -8.93 -0.77
N LYS A 59 4.46 -9.77 -0.33
CA LYS A 59 5.45 -9.37 0.67
C LYS A 59 6.86 -9.77 0.30
N GLN A 60 7.82 -9.02 0.82
CA GLN A 60 9.24 -9.31 0.70
C GLN A 60 9.84 -9.37 2.10
N VAL A 61 10.52 -10.45 2.43
CA VAL A 61 11.27 -10.57 3.69
C VAL A 61 12.60 -9.85 3.55
N ILE A 62 12.98 -9.09 4.58
CA ILE A 62 14.25 -8.37 4.71
C ILE A 62 14.87 -8.68 6.07
N ASP A 63 16.15 -8.36 6.25
CA ASP A 63 16.91 -8.74 7.45
C ASP A 63 16.25 -8.25 8.76
N SER A 64 15.59 -7.09 8.73
CA SER A 64 14.93 -6.49 9.88
C SER A 64 13.42 -6.73 9.96
N GLY A 65 12.83 -7.54 9.06
CA GLY A 65 11.39 -7.82 9.06
C GLY A 65 10.80 -8.07 7.66
N GLU A 66 9.72 -7.38 7.33
CA GLU A 66 9.04 -7.56 6.04
C GLU A 66 8.49 -6.25 5.47
N ILE A 67 8.40 -6.19 4.14
CA ILE A 67 7.70 -5.15 3.38
C ILE A 67 6.48 -5.79 2.75
N VAL A 68 5.34 -5.12 2.84
CA VAL A 68 4.05 -5.60 2.34
C VAL A 68 3.45 -4.56 1.40
N LEU A 69 3.02 -5.02 0.22
CA LEU A 69 2.27 -4.25 -0.76
C LEU A 69 0.87 -4.86 -0.84
N ALA A 70 -0.13 -4.22 -0.23
CA ALA A 70 -1.47 -4.77 -0.12
C ALA A 70 -2.54 -3.67 -0.21
N ASN A 71 -3.49 -3.79 -1.15
CA ASN A 71 -4.69 -2.94 -1.22
C ASN A 71 -4.44 -1.44 -0.98
N GLU A 72 -3.55 -0.83 -1.78
CA GLU A 72 -3.19 0.60 -1.70
C GLU A 72 -2.49 1.01 -0.38
N ARG A 73 -2.14 0.03 0.45
CA ARG A 73 -1.33 0.18 1.66
C ARG A 73 0.01 -0.50 1.45
N TYR A 74 1.05 0.29 1.60
CA TYR A 74 2.43 -0.12 1.40
C TYR A 74 3.15 0.13 2.71
N PHE A 75 3.58 -0.92 3.42
CA PHE A 75 4.16 -0.76 4.74
C PHE A 75 5.30 -1.74 4.99
N ALA A 76 6.18 -1.39 5.91
CA ALA A 76 7.19 -2.28 6.47
C ALA A 76 6.84 -2.58 7.92
N LYS A 77 7.01 -3.84 8.32
CA LYS A 77 6.97 -4.29 9.72
C LYS A 77 8.38 -4.69 10.11
N LEU A 78 8.96 -3.96 11.05
CA LEU A 78 10.38 -4.02 11.38
C LEU A 78 10.55 -4.36 12.86
N SER A 79 11.40 -5.32 13.18
CA SER A 79 11.77 -5.61 14.56
C SER A 79 12.69 -4.50 15.10
N LEU A 80 12.37 -4.01 16.28
CA LEU A 80 13.22 -3.09 17.04
C LEU A 80 13.96 -3.88 18.11
N ASP A 81 15.26 -3.62 18.24
CA ASP A 81 16.08 -4.20 19.30
C ASP A 81 16.15 -3.22 20.47
N TRP A 82 15.63 -3.64 21.62
CA TRP A 82 15.50 -2.83 22.82
C TRP A 82 16.54 -3.13 23.90
N MET A 83 17.61 -3.86 23.57
CA MET A 83 18.65 -4.26 24.53
C MET A 83 19.26 -3.09 25.32
N ASN A 84 19.42 -1.92 24.69
CA ASN A 84 19.83 -0.68 25.33
C ASN A 84 19.45 0.53 24.45
N GLU A 85 19.59 1.75 24.99
CA GLU A 85 19.22 2.98 24.29
C GLU A 85 19.99 3.20 22.98
N THR A 86 21.30 2.89 22.95
CA THR A 86 22.13 3.04 21.73
C THR A 86 21.67 2.08 20.64
N THR A 87 21.41 0.82 20.99
CA THR A 87 20.91 -0.19 20.05
C THR A 87 19.50 0.16 19.55
N LEU A 88 18.63 0.63 20.44
CA LEU A 88 17.29 1.10 20.06
C LEU A 88 17.37 2.28 19.10
N GLN A 89 18.21 3.27 19.39
CA GLN A 89 18.39 4.42 18.52
C GLN A 89 18.90 4.00 17.13
N ALA A 90 19.87 3.08 17.08
CA ALA A 90 20.38 2.55 15.82
C ALA A 90 19.31 1.79 15.01
N THR A 91 18.53 0.91 15.66
CA THR A 91 17.47 0.15 14.98
C THR A 91 16.30 1.04 14.55
N LEU A 92 15.95 2.07 15.32
CA LEU A 92 14.96 3.09 14.94
C LEU A 92 15.44 3.90 13.73
N MET A 93 16.70 4.35 13.72
CA MET A 93 17.24 5.11 12.59
C MET A 93 17.31 4.28 11.32
N ASN A 94 17.70 3.01 11.42
CA ASN A 94 17.65 2.08 10.29
C ASN A 94 16.20 1.89 9.81
N SER A 95 15.26 1.73 10.74
CA SER A 95 13.85 1.59 10.43
C SER A 95 13.32 2.82 9.69
N ILE A 96 13.57 4.03 10.18
CA ILE A 96 13.19 5.29 9.50
C ILE A 96 13.79 5.35 8.10
N ALA A 97 15.04 4.94 7.91
CA ALA A 97 15.68 4.92 6.59
C ALA A 97 14.97 3.94 5.63
N LEU A 98 14.59 2.75 6.10
CA LEU A 98 13.82 1.77 5.32
C LEU A 98 12.42 2.29 4.97
N CYS A 99 11.71 2.86 5.95
CA CYS A 99 10.41 3.50 5.74
C CYS A 99 10.52 4.62 4.70
N SER A 100 11.58 5.43 4.77
CA SER A 100 11.81 6.53 3.84
C SER A 100 12.00 6.03 2.41
N LYS A 101 12.79 4.97 2.20
CA LYS A 101 12.92 4.35 0.88
C LYS A 101 11.59 3.86 0.33
N LEU A 102 10.79 3.18 1.17
CA LEU A 102 9.43 2.77 0.80
C LEU A 102 8.57 3.99 0.43
N GLY A 103 8.62 5.05 1.24
CA GLY A 103 7.92 6.31 0.99
C GLY A 103 8.30 6.96 -0.33
N ILE A 104 9.59 7.02 -0.67
CA ILE A 104 10.09 7.54 -1.96
C ILE A 104 9.52 6.71 -3.11
N ALA A 105 9.59 5.39 -3.02
CA ALA A 105 9.12 4.51 -4.09
C ALA A 105 7.62 4.68 -4.37
N VAL A 106 6.82 4.85 -3.31
CA VAL A 106 5.35 4.98 -3.40
C VAL A 106 4.92 6.37 -3.84
N THR A 107 5.57 7.42 -3.32
CA THR A 107 5.07 8.80 -3.43
C THR A 107 5.83 9.68 -4.42
N ASP A 108 6.99 9.21 -4.91
CA ASP A 108 7.94 9.98 -5.72
C ASP A 108 8.45 11.27 -5.06
N GLN A 109 8.27 11.38 -3.73
CA GLN A 109 8.76 12.50 -2.95
C GLN A 109 10.28 12.39 -2.71
N ARG A 110 10.90 13.53 -2.38
CA ARG A 110 12.34 13.61 -2.07
C ARG A 110 12.66 12.85 -0.79
N SER A 111 13.86 12.28 -0.72
CA SER A 111 14.33 11.54 0.45
C SER A 111 14.24 12.33 1.76
N ALA A 112 14.69 13.60 1.73
CA ALA A 112 14.61 14.49 2.88
C ALA A 112 13.18 14.64 3.41
N PHE A 113 12.21 14.79 2.49
CA PHE A 113 10.80 14.91 2.83
C PHE A 113 10.27 13.64 3.51
N THR A 114 10.49 12.47 2.89
CA THR A 114 10.03 11.20 3.45
C THR A 114 10.69 10.86 4.78
N PHE A 115 11.97 11.22 4.93
CA PHE A 115 12.73 11.00 6.15
C PHE A 115 12.22 11.85 7.30
N GLU A 116 11.94 13.14 7.03
CA GLU A 116 11.31 14.03 8.00
C GLU A 116 9.92 13.53 8.42
N ALA A 117 9.09 13.12 7.45
CA ALA A 117 7.76 12.58 7.72
C ALA A 117 7.82 11.36 8.65
N PHE A 118 8.60 10.33 8.30
CA PHE A 118 8.73 9.14 9.15
C PHE A 118 9.44 9.41 10.47
N GLY A 119 10.44 10.29 10.51
CA GLY A 119 11.10 10.68 11.76
C GLY A 119 10.15 11.37 12.73
N SER A 120 9.35 12.33 12.24
CA SER A 120 8.33 13.03 13.04
C SER A 120 7.25 12.07 13.55
N LEU A 121 6.76 11.17 12.69
CA LEU A 121 5.77 10.16 13.08
C LEU A 121 6.34 9.14 14.06
N THR A 122 7.60 8.75 13.92
CA THR A 122 8.28 7.85 14.87
C THR A 122 8.41 8.51 16.24
N LYS A 123 8.78 9.80 16.30
CA LYS A 123 8.79 10.56 17.56
C LYS A 123 7.42 10.56 18.23
N LYS A 124 6.34 10.74 17.46
CA LYS A 124 4.97 10.68 17.97
C LYS A 124 4.61 9.27 18.45
N ALA A 125 4.93 8.23 17.68
CA ALA A 125 4.66 6.84 18.04
C ALA A 125 5.41 6.40 19.31
N LEU A 126 6.64 6.88 19.53
CA LEU A 126 7.38 6.62 20.76
C LEU A 126 6.69 7.20 22.01
N SER A 127 5.97 8.31 21.87
CA SER A 127 5.21 8.91 22.97
C SER A 127 3.87 8.23 23.24
N GLN A 128 3.35 7.49 22.26
CA GLN A 128 2.07 6.79 22.31
C GLN A 128 2.19 5.44 21.59
N PRO A 129 2.87 4.44 22.18
CA PRO A 129 2.93 3.10 21.62
C PRO A 129 1.52 2.53 21.40
N ASP A 130 1.39 1.60 20.46
CA ASP A 130 0.15 0.97 20.00
C ASP A 130 -0.88 1.93 19.35
N ALA A 131 -0.67 3.25 19.46
CA ALA A 131 -1.44 4.25 18.74
C ALA A 131 -0.82 4.56 17.38
N ARG A 132 -1.66 4.66 16.36
CA ARG A 132 -1.22 5.03 15.01
C ARG A 132 -0.97 6.53 14.91
N ALA A 133 0.28 6.90 14.68
CA ALA A 133 0.67 8.25 14.27
C ALA A 133 0.48 8.38 12.75
N THR A 134 -0.26 9.39 12.29
CA THR A 134 -0.46 9.67 10.86
C THR A 134 -0.13 11.11 10.48
N SER A 135 0.21 11.31 9.21
CA SER A 135 0.34 12.62 8.54
C SER A 135 -0.08 12.48 7.09
N SER A 136 -0.86 13.42 6.55
CA SER A 136 -1.46 13.30 5.23
C SER A 136 -1.02 14.41 4.30
N ILE A 137 -0.61 14.03 3.09
CA ILE A 137 -0.29 14.91 1.98
C ILE A 137 -0.89 14.28 0.74
N SER A 138 -1.97 14.86 0.24
CA SER A 138 -2.73 14.33 -0.89
C SER A 138 -1.80 13.97 -2.07
N PRO A 139 -1.93 12.77 -2.67
CA PRO A 139 -2.95 11.74 -2.43
C PRO A 139 -2.50 10.63 -1.44
N TYR A 140 -1.66 10.93 -0.46
CA TYR A 140 -1.03 9.94 0.41
C TYR A 140 -1.21 10.23 1.91
N GLU A 141 -1.29 9.18 2.71
CA GLU A 141 -1.22 9.20 4.17
C GLU A 141 -0.04 8.36 4.63
N TYR A 142 0.89 9.01 5.34
CA TYR A 142 2.00 8.38 6.03
C TYR A 142 1.53 7.90 7.40
N HIS A 143 2.04 6.75 7.85
CA HIS A 143 1.78 6.25 9.19
C HIS A 143 3.00 5.60 9.82
N VAL A 144 3.05 5.65 11.16
CA VAL A 144 3.94 4.85 12.00
C VAL A 144 3.14 4.34 13.21
N VAL A 145 3.37 3.09 13.59
CA VAL A 145 2.90 2.46 14.83
C VAL A 145 4.10 1.74 15.43
N ILE A 146 4.29 1.85 16.75
CA ILE A 146 5.25 1.02 17.49
C ILE A 146 4.42 0.09 18.36
N PHE A 147 4.54 -1.21 18.13
CA PHE A 147 3.88 -2.25 18.92
C PHE A 147 4.85 -2.77 19.97
N ILE A 148 4.38 -2.88 21.21
CA ILE A 148 5.12 -3.52 22.30
C ILE A 148 4.49 -4.88 22.55
N ASP A 149 4.98 -5.91 21.87
CA ASP A 149 4.43 -7.27 21.93
C ASP A 149 4.85 -7.99 23.23
N SER A 150 6.04 -7.70 23.74
CA SER A 150 6.52 -8.15 25.06
C SER A 150 7.69 -7.28 25.54
N GLU A 151 8.20 -7.50 26.75
CA GLU A 151 9.41 -6.83 27.26
C GLU A 151 10.64 -6.99 26.34
N THR A 152 10.65 -8.00 25.47
CA THR A 152 11.77 -8.33 24.59
C THR A 152 11.45 -8.25 23.10
N HIS A 153 10.21 -7.90 22.75
CA HIS A 153 9.78 -7.83 21.37
C HIS A 153 8.98 -6.56 21.14
N THR A 154 9.61 -5.62 20.44
CA THR A 154 8.99 -4.39 19.98
C THR A 154 9.11 -4.36 18.47
N SER A 155 8.04 -3.97 17.79
CA SER A 155 8.04 -3.82 16.33
C SER A 155 7.57 -2.43 15.92
N LEU A 156 8.04 -1.99 14.76
CA LEU A 156 7.65 -0.75 14.11
C LEU A 156 6.96 -1.08 12.79
N GLU A 157 5.70 -0.71 12.68
CA GLU A 157 4.99 -0.67 11.40
C GLU A 157 5.04 0.76 10.86
N CYS A 158 5.56 0.95 9.66
CA CYS A 158 5.56 2.24 8.99
C CYS A 158 5.18 2.09 7.53
N GLY A 159 4.49 3.08 6.98
CA GLY A 159 4.13 2.98 5.58
C GLY A 159 3.37 4.16 5.05
N VAL A 160 2.87 3.96 3.83
CA VAL A 160 2.08 4.90 3.06
C VAL A 160 0.80 4.22 2.62
N LYS A 161 -0.31 4.93 2.74
CA LYS A 161 -1.61 4.57 2.17
C LYS A 161 -1.96 5.59 1.08
N ARG A 162 -2.43 5.13 -0.09
CA ARG A 162 -3.04 6.02 -1.09
C ARG A 162 -4.48 6.36 -0.63
N LEU A 163 -4.84 7.65 -0.68
CA LEU A 163 -6.12 8.20 -0.22
C LEU A 163 -7.19 8.20 -1.31
#